data_AF-A0A9P0K752-F1
#
_entry.id   AF-A0A9P0K752-F1
#
_cell.length_a   1.000
_cell.length_b   1.000
_cell.length_c   1.000
_cell.angle_alpha   90.00
_cell.angle_beta   90.00
_cell.angle_gamma   90.00
#
_symmetry.space_group_name_H-M   'P 1'
#
loop_
_entity.id
_entity.type
_entity.pdbx_description
1 polymer ?
#
loop_
_entity_poly.entity_id
_entity_poly.type
_entity_poly.pdbx_seq_one_letter_code
_entity_poly.pdbx_strand_id
1 'polypeptide(L)'
;MKARQRNFLQGKVAANSLLGANELDRTCPNRELTIFVGTWNMNGHSPPKELNDFVLPVSMEHVPDILSFGTQESTSERYDWEVSLQETIGPSHILFHSASLDVTQNFDYVFWSGDLNFRLASPRAKVLEWINNTSFPLPSHLPHGYLHHDQLCSVLADGAAFKGFSEAKITFPPTYKYDPGTQNFDTSSKQRAPAYTDRILFKQRNHRRLSGHHEYPPLQCLVYDSVPSITTSDHKPVWGVFKTYLRPGLDNIPLAAGLFNRDVYLEGLKRRAATMCNAKGASTVCSVQ
;
A
#
# COMPACT_ATOMS: atom_id res chain seq x y z
N MET A 1 16.26 2.53 13.02
CA MET A 1 15.79 2.90 14.38
C MET A 1 14.38 2.33 14.54
N LYS A 2 14.03 1.68 15.66
CA LYS A 2 12.72 1.00 15.81
C LYS A 2 11.57 1.99 15.59
N ALA A 3 10.54 1.59 14.86
CA ALA A 3 9.40 2.43 14.43
C ALA A 3 8.72 3.24 15.55
N ARG A 4 8.90 2.84 16.82
CA ARG A 4 8.21 3.38 18.00
C ARG A 4 8.92 4.52 18.74
N GLN A 5 10.09 5.00 18.29
CA GLN A 5 10.93 5.89 19.12
C GLN A 5 11.44 7.18 18.45
N ARG A 6 10.83 7.67 17.37
CA ARG A 6 11.30 8.91 16.73
C ARG A 6 10.48 10.13 17.15
N ASN A 7 11.18 11.19 17.59
CA ASN A 7 10.66 12.56 17.72
C ASN A 7 10.97 13.34 16.45
N PHE A 8 10.04 14.20 16.01
CA PHE A 8 10.20 14.99 14.80
C PHE A 8 9.76 16.44 15.01
N LEU A 9 10.72 17.36 14.83
CA LEU A 9 10.52 18.72 14.31
C LEU A 9 11.90 19.38 14.20
N GLN A 10 12.48 19.46 13.00
CA GLN A 10 13.54 20.42 12.72
C GLN A 10 13.59 20.77 11.23
N GLY A 11 13.28 22.02 10.92
CA GLY A 11 13.51 22.61 9.60
C GLY A 11 13.79 24.10 9.75
N LYS A 12 15.05 24.51 9.57
CA LYS A 12 15.43 25.91 9.33
C LYS A 12 15.34 26.16 7.82
N VAL A 13 14.72 27.27 7.42
CA VAL A 13 14.74 27.75 6.03
C VAL A 13 16.19 28.14 5.70
N ALA A 14 16.83 27.40 4.79
CA ALA A 14 18.21 27.65 4.36
C ALA A 14 18.25 28.54 3.10
N ALA A 15 19.37 29.22 2.85
CA ALA A 15 19.61 30.06 1.67
C ALA A 15 19.79 29.29 0.35
N ASN A 16 19.66 27.96 0.38
CA ASN A 16 19.85 27.04 -0.73
C ASN A 16 18.51 26.48 -1.22
N SER A 17 18.48 25.97 -2.47
CA SER A 17 17.28 25.37 -3.05
C SER A 17 16.69 24.26 -2.17
N LEU A 18 15.38 24.30 -1.94
CA LEU A 18 14.65 23.37 -1.07
C LEU A 18 14.52 21.96 -1.66
N LEU A 19 14.44 21.85 -2.99
CA LEU A 19 14.37 20.59 -3.72
C LEU A 19 15.71 20.18 -4.36
N GLY A 20 16.75 21.02 -4.22
CA GLY A 20 18.04 20.83 -4.87
C GLY A 20 18.91 19.71 -4.27
N ALA A 21 20.03 19.42 -4.93
CA ALA A 21 20.91 18.30 -4.58
C ALA A 21 21.44 18.36 -3.14
N ASN A 22 21.80 19.56 -2.65
CA ASN A 22 22.34 19.73 -1.30
C ASN A 22 21.31 19.35 -0.21
N GLU A 23 20.04 19.70 -0.41
CA GLU A 23 18.97 19.35 0.53
C GLU A 23 18.63 17.87 0.44
N LEU A 24 18.60 17.31 -0.77
CA LEU A 24 18.40 15.88 -0.98
C LEU A 24 19.51 15.05 -0.31
N ASP A 25 20.78 15.40 -0.52
CA ASP A 25 21.92 14.68 0.06
C ASP A 25 21.98 14.82 1.60
N ARG A 26 21.46 15.93 2.15
CA ARG A 26 21.32 16.13 3.60
C ARG A 26 20.21 15.28 4.22
N THR A 27 19.05 15.23 3.56
CA THR A 27 17.83 14.63 4.13
C THR A 27 17.66 13.16 3.76
N CYS A 28 18.14 12.76 2.58
CA CYS A 28 18.13 11.40 2.06
C CYS A 28 19.48 11.09 1.39
N PRO A 29 20.56 10.83 2.18
CA PRO A 29 21.92 10.68 1.66
C PRO A 29 22.06 9.54 0.65
N ASN A 30 21.29 8.46 0.81
CA ASN A 30 21.30 7.31 -0.10
C ASN A 30 20.39 7.52 -1.33
N ARG A 31 19.61 8.60 -1.33
CA ARG A 31 18.55 8.91 -2.32
C ARG A 31 17.49 7.83 -2.44
N GLU A 32 17.43 6.90 -1.48
CA GLU A 32 16.48 5.79 -1.46
C GLU A 32 15.16 6.24 -0.85
N LEU A 33 14.07 5.84 -1.50
CA LEU A 33 12.72 6.08 -1.03
C LEU A 33 11.94 4.76 -1.01
N THR A 34 11.25 4.51 0.09
CA THR A 34 10.35 3.36 0.25
C THR A 34 8.90 3.80 0.20
N ILE A 35 8.11 3.11 -0.63
CA ILE A 35 6.70 3.42 -0.88
C ILE A 35 5.88 2.17 -0.58
N PHE A 36 4.92 2.29 0.32
CA PHE A 36 3.87 1.30 0.51
C PHE A 36 2.65 1.66 -0.32
N VAL A 37 2.11 0.64 -0.99
CA VAL A 37 0.86 0.73 -1.75
C VAL A 37 -0.05 -0.36 -1.22
N GLY A 38 -1.22 0.01 -0.72
CA GLY A 38 -2.27 -0.91 -0.28
C GLY A 38 -3.54 -0.71 -1.10
N THR A 39 -4.24 -1.79 -1.42
CA THR A 39 -5.57 -1.76 -2.01
C THR A 39 -6.53 -2.67 -1.28
N TRP A 40 -7.78 -2.23 -1.11
CA TRP A 40 -8.81 -3.05 -0.48
C TRP A 40 -10.23 -2.72 -0.96
N ASN A 41 -10.92 -3.70 -1.55
CA ASN A 41 -12.36 -3.66 -1.72
C ASN A 41 -13.06 -4.02 -0.39
N MET A 42 -13.82 -3.08 0.16
CA MET A 42 -14.49 -3.24 1.47
C MET A 42 -15.90 -3.82 1.35
N ASN A 43 -16.43 -3.99 0.14
CA ASN A 43 -17.77 -4.55 -0.16
C ASN A 43 -18.87 -3.95 0.74
N GLY A 44 -18.81 -2.63 0.94
CA GLY A 44 -19.76 -1.90 1.75
C GLY A 44 -19.68 -2.16 3.26
N HIS A 45 -18.65 -2.83 3.76
CA HIS A 45 -18.46 -3.08 5.19
C HIS A 45 -17.49 -2.08 5.82
N SER A 46 -17.76 -1.73 7.08
CA SER A 46 -16.82 -0.95 7.88
C SER A 46 -15.49 -1.72 8.07
N PRO A 47 -14.36 -1.01 8.17
CA PRO A 47 -13.08 -1.64 8.45
C PRO A 47 -13.08 -2.27 9.86
N PRO A 48 -12.19 -3.24 10.13
CA PRO A 48 -11.98 -3.71 11.50
C PRO A 48 -11.50 -2.56 12.39
N LYS A 49 -11.72 -2.69 13.70
CA LYS A 49 -11.29 -1.68 14.69
C LYS A 49 -9.77 -1.45 14.67
N GLU A 50 -9.02 -2.52 14.43
CA GLU A 50 -7.56 -2.45 14.33
C GLU A 50 -7.14 -2.66 12.87
N LEU A 51 -6.34 -1.72 12.36
CA LEU A 51 -5.83 -1.74 10.99
C LEU A 51 -4.35 -2.14 10.90
N ASN A 52 -3.73 -2.51 12.03
CA ASN A 52 -2.30 -2.80 12.12
C ASN A 52 -1.85 -3.81 11.07
N ASP A 53 -2.59 -4.91 10.91
CA ASP A 53 -2.24 -5.99 9.97
C ASP A 53 -2.21 -5.54 8.50
N PHE A 54 -2.93 -4.46 8.15
CA PHE A 54 -2.91 -3.89 6.79
C PHE A 54 -1.96 -2.69 6.66
N VAL A 55 -1.96 -1.79 7.64
CA VAL A 55 -1.22 -0.52 7.57
C VAL A 55 0.25 -0.71 7.95
N LEU A 56 0.54 -1.61 8.89
CA LEU A 56 1.87 -1.96 9.37
C LEU A 56 1.99 -3.49 9.55
N PRO A 57 1.98 -4.26 8.44
CA PRO A 57 2.03 -5.72 8.49
C PRO A 57 3.21 -6.24 9.31
N VAL A 58 3.06 -7.37 10.00
CA VAL A 58 4.07 -7.89 10.94
C VAL A 58 5.43 -8.15 10.29
N SER A 59 5.46 -8.47 8.99
CA SER A 59 6.68 -8.67 8.21
C SER A 59 7.43 -7.37 7.90
N MET A 60 6.86 -6.20 8.22
CA MET A 60 7.46 -4.90 7.96
C MET A 60 8.39 -4.47 9.10
N GLU A 61 9.69 -4.51 8.84
CA GLU A 61 10.70 -4.10 9.85
C GLU A 61 10.79 -2.58 10.03
N HIS A 62 10.50 -1.83 8.96
CA HIS A 62 10.65 -0.36 8.90
C HIS A 62 9.43 0.28 8.25
N VAL A 63 8.98 1.41 8.82
CA VAL A 63 7.86 2.17 8.25
C VAL A 63 8.33 2.83 6.93
N PRO A 64 7.60 2.63 5.82
CA PRO A 64 7.88 3.25 4.54
C PRO A 64 7.86 4.77 4.61
N ASP A 65 8.59 5.45 3.72
CA ASP A 65 8.62 6.91 3.66
C ASP A 65 7.30 7.51 3.14
N ILE A 66 6.62 6.78 2.24
CA ILE A 66 5.31 7.14 1.70
C ILE A 66 4.37 5.95 1.86
N LEU A 67 3.15 6.20 2.36
CA LEU A 67 2.08 5.22 2.38
C LEU A 67 0.92 5.70 1.50
N SER A 68 0.48 4.85 0.58
CA SER A 68 -0.66 5.07 -0.31
C SER A 68 -1.68 3.96 -0.11
N PHE A 69 -2.94 4.34 0.12
CA PHE A 69 -4.05 3.41 0.31
C PHE A 69 -5.15 3.71 -0.70
N GLY A 70 -5.51 2.73 -1.52
CA GLY A 70 -6.70 2.75 -2.37
C GLY A 70 -7.78 1.86 -1.78
N THR A 71 -9.01 2.35 -1.70
CA THR A 71 -10.16 1.53 -1.27
C THR A 71 -11.26 1.54 -2.32
N GLN A 72 -12.01 0.46 -2.40
CA GLN A 72 -13.18 0.31 -3.26
C GLN A 72 -14.39 -0.10 -2.40
N GLU A 73 -15.60 0.28 -2.83
CA GLU A 73 -16.85 -0.03 -2.11
C GLU A 73 -16.79 0.32 -0.62
N SER A 74 -16.13 1.42 -0.26
CA SER A 74 -15.97 1.85 1.13
C SER A 74 -17.28 2.45 1.65
N THR A 75 -17.69 2.08 2.86
CA THR A 75 -18.87 2.66 3.54
C THR A 75 -18.55 3.59 4.69
N SER A 76 -17.29 3.65 5.11
CA SER A 76 -16.87 4.66 6.08
C SER A 76 -16.94 6.04 5.45
N GLU A 77 -17.48 7.00 6.22
CA GLU A 77 -17.26 8.43 5.95
C GLU A 77 -15.76 8.62 5.71
N ARG A 78 -15.42 9.23 4.57
CA ARG A 78 -14.03 9.40 4.12
C ARG A 78 -13.13 9.96 5.22
N TYR A 79 -13.65 10.90 5.99
CA TYR A 79 -12.95 11.50 7.12
C TYR A 79 -12.60 10.47 8.22
N ASP A 80 -13.52 9.60 8.60
CA ASP A 80 -13.27 8.59 9.63
C ASP A 80 -12.24 7.55 9.19
N TRP A 81 -12.24 7.20 7.91
CA TRP A 81 -11.21 6.35 7.32
C TRP A 81 -9.83 7.02 7.39
N GLU A 82 -9.73 8.27 6.95
CA GLU A 82 -8.48 9.06 6.99
C GLU A 82 -7.95 9.20 8.43
N VAL A 83 -8.83 9.47 9.39
CA VAL A 83 -8.47 9.54 10.82
C VAL A 83 -8.01 8.18 11.36
N SER A 84 -8.64 7.07 10.96
CA SER A 84 -8.24 5.72 11.40
C SER A 84 -6.87 5.34 10.86
N LEU A 85 -6.54 5.72 9.63
CA LEU A 85 -5.19 5.57 9.07
C LEU A 85 -4.17 6.40 9.86
N GLN A 86 -4.46 7.68 10.09
CA GLN A 86 -3.57 8.58 10.83
C GLN A 86 -3.36 8.13 12.29
N GLU A 87 -4.42 7.62 12.95
CA GLU A 87 -4.36 7.00 14.26
C GLU A 87 -3.43 5.79 14.25
N THR A 88 -3.55 4.91 13.25
CA THR A 88 -2.76 3.68 13.15
C THR A 88 -1.27 3.99 12.89
N ILE A 89 -0.98 4.86 11.92
CA ILE A 89 0.39 5.24 11.52
C ILE A 89 1.08 6.06 12.63
N GLY A 90 0.34 6.97 13.27
CA GLY A 90 0.84 7.84 14.34
C GLY A 90 1.53 9.13 13.85
N PRO A 91 2.19 9.87 14.76
CA PRO A 91 2.67 11.24 14.51
C PRO A 91 3.82 11.35 13.49
N SER A 92 4.41 10.23 13.07
CA SER A 92 5.55 10.22 12.14
C SER A 92 5.16 10.58 10.71
N HIS A 93 3.87 10.46 10.37
CA HIS A 93 3.36 10.74 9.04
C HIS A 93 2.19 11.72 9.13
N ILE A 94 2.00 12.43 8.02
CA ILE A 94 0.90 13.36 7.81
C ILE A 94 0.13 12.95 6.56
N LEU A 95 -1.18 13.19 6.55
CA LEU A 95 -1.97 13.07 5.32
C LEU A 95 -1.61 14.24 4.38
N PHE A 96 -0.79 13.95 3.38
CA PHE A 96 -0.35 14.91 2.37
C PHE A 96 -1.45 15.22 1.35
N HIS A 97 -2.12 14.18 0.84
CA HIS A 97 -3.17 14.34 -0.16
C HIS A 97 -4.17 13.18 -0.11
N SER A 98 -5.41 13.45 -0.52
CA SER A 98 -6.49 12.48 -0.66
C SER A 98 -7.38 12.95 -1.83
N ALA A 99 -7.50 12.17 -2.90
CA ALA A 99 -8.29 12.52 -4.08
C ALA A 99 -8.58 11.31 -4.98
N SER A 100 -9.49 11.48 -5.94
CA SER A 100 -9.73 10.60 -7.09
C SER A 100 -9.32 11.31 -8.39
N LEU A 101 -8.21 10.91 -9.01
CA LEU A 101 -7.67 11.54 -10.23
C LEU A 101 -7.00 10.49 -11.15
N ASP A 102 -7.00 10.74 -12.46
CA ASP A 102 -6.28 9.93 -13.48
C ASP A 102 -4.89 10.54 -13.77
N VAL A 103 -3.84 9.70 -13.81
CA VAL A 103 -2.44 10.12 -13.69
C VAL A 103 -1.43 9.25 -14.47
N THR A 104 -1.83 8.51 -15.51
CA THR A 104 -1.01 7.35 -15.95
C THR A 104 0.25 7.64 -16.78
N GLN A 105 0.48 8.85 -17.31
CA GLN A 105 1.59 9.09 -18.26
C GLN A 105 2.62 10.17 -17.87
N ASN A 106 2.36 11.00 -16.85
CA ASN A 106 3.16 12.20 -16.57
C ASN A 106 4.10 12.07 -15.36
N PHE A 107 4.36 10.85 -14.88
CA PHE A 107 5.10 10.62 -13.64
C PHE A 107 6.29 9.69 -13.83
N ASP A 108 7.33 9.89 -13.02
CA ASP A 108 8.54 9.07 -13.04
C ASP A 108 8.28 7.65 -12.50
N TYR A 109 7.40 7.55 -11.51
CA TYR A 109 6.92 6.31 -10.92
C TYR A 109 5.40 6.35 -10.88
N VAL A 110 4.75 5.33 -11.43
CA VAL A 110 3.30 5.18 -11.45
C VAL A 110 2.96 3.86 -10.78
N PHE A 111 2.08 3.92 -9.78
CA PHE A 111 1.46 2.75 -9.17
C PHE A 111 -0.01 2.73 -9.55
N TRP A 112 -0.49 1.60 -10.03
CA TRP A 112 -1.90 1.37 -10.34
C TRP A 112 -2.37 0.20 -9.49
N SER A 113 -3.19 0.49 -8.49
CA SER A 113 -3.70 -0.51 -7.55
C SER A 113 -5.22 -0.43 -7.41
N GLY A 114 -5.87 -1.58 -7.25
CA GLY A 114 -7.33 -1.64 -7.13
C GLY A 114 -7.86 -3.06 -7.25
N ASP A 115 -9.16 -3.21 -7.02
CA ASP A 115 -9.95 -4.30 -7.58
C ASP A 115 -10.05 -4.13 -9.11
N LEU A 116 -9.17 -4.81 -9.83
CA LEU A 116 -9.15 -4.84 -11.30
C LEU A 116 -10.11 -5.90 -11.87
N ASN A 117 -10.73 -6.70 -11.02
CA ASN A 117 -11.77 -7.67 -11.32
C ASN A 117 -11.41 -8.81 -12.31
N PHE A 118 -10.13 -8.98 -12.65
CA PHE A 118 -9.66 -10.11 -13.44
C PHE A 118 -9.78 -11.42 -12.67
N ARG A 119 -10.14 -12.50 -13.39
CA ARG A 119 -10.44 -13.81 -12.81
C ARG A 119 -9.46 -14.87 -13.30
N LEU A 120 -9.44 -16.01 -12.60
CA LEU A 120 -8.81 -17.23 -13.11
C LEU A 120 -9.73 -17.88 -14.15
N ALA A 121 -9.22 -18.09 -15.36
CA ALA A 121 -9.86 -18.85 -16.43
C ALA A 121 -9.74 -20.36 -16.16
N SER A 122 -10.29 -20.81 -15.03
CA SER A 122 -10.29 -22.20 -14.58
C SER A 122 -11.60 -22.55 -13.85
N PRO A 123 -12.11 -23.79 -13.97
CA PRO A 123 -13.29 -24.22 -13.21
C PRO A 123 -13.06 -24.13 -11.69
N ARG A 124 -14.06 -23.64 -10.94
CA ARG A 124 -13.99 -23.47 -9.47
C ARG A 124 -13.44 -24.69 -8.74
N ALA A 125 -13.91 -25.90 -9.09
CA ALA A 125 -13.48 -27.13 -8.45
C ALA A 125 -11.96 -27.35 -8.54
N LYS A 126 -11.36 -27.08 -9.71
CA LYS A 126 -9.90 -27.19 -9.91
C LYS A 126 -9.11 -26.13 -9.16
N VAL A 127 -9.66 -24.92 -9.04
CA VAL A 127 -9.03 -23.83 -8.28
C VAL A 127 -9.02 -24.17 -6.79
N LEU A 128 -10.13 -24.66 -6.25
CA LEU A 128 -10.22 -25.09 -4.85
C LEU A 128 -9.34 -26.30 -4.56
N GLU A 129 -9.32 -27.30 -5.43
CA GLU A 129 -8.42 -28.46 -5.32
C GLU A 129 -6.96 -28.01 -5.22
N TRP A 130 -6.54 -27.08 -6.08
CA TRP A 130 -5.19 -26.52 -6.03
C TRP A 130 -4.89 -25.78 -4.72
N ILE A 131 -5.78 -24.90 -4.29
CA ILE A 131 -5.60 -24.14 -3.04
C ILE A 131 -5.48 -25.10 -1.84
N ASN A 132 -6.31 -26.14 -1.79
CA ASN A 132 -6.31 -27.13 -0.71
C ASN A 132 -5.04 -27.99 -0.70
N ASN A 133 -4.41 -28.19 -1.85
CA ASN A 133 -3.21 -29.01 -2.02
C ASN A 133 -1.91 -28.18 -2.09
N THR A 134 -1.98 -26.87 -1.90
CA THR A 134 -0.84 -25.95 -2.00
C THR A 134 -0.59 -25.23 -0.69
N SER A 135 0.67 -24.92 -0.40
CA SER A 135 1.05 -24.03 0.70
C SER A 135 1.43 -22.65 0.18
N PHE A 136 1.17 -21.62 0.98
CA PHE A 136 1.55 -20.24 0.71
C PHE A 136 2.53 -19.76 1.80
N PRO A 137 3.63 -19.04 1.48
CA PRO A 137 4.08 -18.66 0.15
C PRO A 137 4.34 -19.85 -0.78
N LEU A 138 4.11 -19.66 -2.09
CA LEU A 138 4.22 -20.74 -3.08
C LEU A 138 5.57 -21.46 -3.00
N PRO A 139 5.59 -22.81 -3.02
CA PRO A 139 6.83 -23.56 -2.93
C PRO A 139 7.69 -23.38 -4.19
N SER A 140 9.00 -23.55 -4.07
CA SER A 140 9.95 -23.28 -5.17
C SER A 140 9.69 -24.08 -6.44
N HIS A 141 9.08 -25.27 -6.33
CA HIS A 141 8.74 -26.12 -7.48
C HIS A 141 7.44 -25.71 -8.19
N LEU A 142 6.64 -24.81 -7.59
CA LEU A 142 5.41 -24.27 -8.18
C LEU A 142 5.43 -22.72 -8.15
N PRO A 143 6.41 -22.09 -8.81
CA PRO A 143 6.67 -20.66 -8.63
C PRO A 143 5.56 -19.75 -9.14
N HIS A 144 4.65 -20.23 -9.99
CA HIS A 144 3.57 -19.44 -10.56
C HIS A 144 2.17 -19.94 -10.15
N GLY A 145 2.06 -21.02 -9.37
CA GLY A 145 0.76 -21.54 -8.94
C GLY A 145 -0.21 -21.72 -10.12
N TYR A 146 -1.40 -21.14 -10.00
CA TYR A 146 -2.42 -21.08 -11.04
C TYR A 146 -2.41 -19.80 -11.90
N LEU A 147 -1.38 -18.95 -11.78
CA LEU A 147 -1.33 -17.67 -12.49
C LEU A 147 -1.22 -17.81 -14.02
N HIS A 148 -0.89 -19.00 -14.54
CA HIS A 148 -1.00 -19.28 -15.98
C HIS A 148 -2.44 -19.21 -16.51
N HIS A 149 -3.43 -19.32 -15.63
CA HIS A 149 -4.84 -19.13 -15.95
C HIS A 149 -5.36 -17.74 -15.58
N ASP A 150 -4.51 -16.84 -15.07
CA ASP A 150 -4.92 -15.49 -14.68
C ASP A 150 -5.12 -14.59 -15.90
N GLN A 151 -6.30 -13.97 -15.98
CA GLN A 151 -6.65 -13.09 -17.09
C GLN A 151 -5.77 -11.83 -17.14
N LEU A 152 -5.38 -11.26 -15.99
CA LEU A 152 -4.50 -10.08 -15.98
C LEU A 152 -3.09 -10.44 -16.45
N CYS A 153 -2.53 -11.57 -16.02
CA CYS A 153 -1.26 -12.05 -16.54
C CYS A 153 -1.26 -12.18 -18.07
N SER A 154 -2.35 -12.68 -18.65
CA SER A 154 -2.51 -12.77 -20.11
C SER A 154 -2.58 -11.39 -20.77
N VAL A 155 -3.39 -10.48 -20.21
CA VAL A 155 -3.52 -9.09 -20.71
C VAL A 155 -2.19 -8.33 -20.68
N LEU A 156 -1.39 -8.51 -19.63
CA LEU A 156 -0.06 -7.92 -19.50
C LEU A 156 0.92 -8.51 -20.50
N ALA A 157 0.92 -9.84 -20.69
CA ALA A 157 1.80 -10.54 -21.62
C ALA A 157 1.51 -10.14 -23.08
N ASP A 158 0.23 -10.04 -23.45
CA ASP A 158 -0.21 -9.66 -24.79
C ASP A 158 -0.08 -8.15 -25.06
N GLY A 159 0.13 -7.35 -24.01
CA GLY A 159 0.16 -5.89 -24.09
C GLY A 159 -1.19 -5.26 -24.46
N ALA A 160 -2.29 -5.98 -24.26
CA ALA A 160 -3.65 -5.54 -24.59
C ALA A 160 -4.13 -4.37 -23.70
N ALA A 161 -3.64 -4.30 -22.46
CA ALA A 161 -3.82 -3.17 -21.55
C ALA A 161 -2.57 -2.98 -20.67
N PHE A 162 -2.55 -1.89 -19.89
CA PHE A 162 -1.47 -1.58 -18.94
C PHE A 162 -0.07 -1.55 -19.57
N LYS A 163 0.05 -1.00 -20.79
CA LYS A 163 1.32 -0.98 -21.53
C LYS A 163 2.47 -0.37 -20.72
N GLY A 164 3.51 -1.16 -20.52
CA GLY A 164 4.73 -0.78 -19.80
C GLY A 164 4.61 -0.86 -18.28
N PHE A 165 3.49 -1.33 -17.74
CA PHE A 165 3.40 -1.73 -16.34
C PHE A 165 3.99 -3.13 -16.14
N SER A 166 4.41 -3.39 -14.92
CA SER A 166 4.86 -4.68 -14.43
C SER A 166 4.13 -5.00 -13.14
N GLU A 167 4.08 -6.28 -12.79
CA GLU A 167 3.54 -6.76 -11.53
C GLU A 167 4.57 -7.62 -10.81
N ALA A 168 4.61 -7.53 -9.49
CA ALA A 168 5.48 -8.37 -8.70
C ALA A 168 4.95 -9.81 -8.66
N LYS A 169 5.83 -10.76 -8.37
CA LYS A 169 5.44 -12.17 -8.25
C LYS A 169 4.42 -12.34 -7.13
N ILE A 170 3.24 -12.87 -7.46
CA ILE A 170 2.22 -13.22 -6.47
C ILE A 170 2.61 -14.55 -5.81
N THR A 171 2.69 -14.54 -4.49
CA THR A 171 2.99 -15.73 -3.68
C THR A 171 1.93 -16.03 -2.63
N PHE A 172 0.83 -15.28 -2.61
CA PHE A 172 -0.29 -15.38 -1.66
C PHE A 172 -1.52 -16.04 -2.31
N PRO A 173 -2.50 -16.53 -1.52
CA PRO A 173 -3.72 -17.13 -2.06
C PRO A 173 -4.63 -16.09 -2.76
N PRO A 174 -5.60 -16.54 -3.60
CA PRO A 174 -6.59 -15.64 -4.21
C PRO A 174 -7.30 -14.78 -3.17
N THR A 175 -7.53 -13.50 -3.48
CA THR A 175 -8.08 -12.51 -2.52
C THR A 175 -9.59 -12.40 -2.55
N TYR A 176 -10.25 -13.05 -3.51
CA TYR A 176 -11.69 -13.04 -3.73
C TYR A 176 -12.18 -14.42 -4.16
N LYS A 177 -13.42 -14.86 -3.93
CA LYS A 177 -14.46 -14.28 -3.08
C LYS A 177 -14.56 -15.09 -1.80
N TYR A 178 -14.53 -14.43 -0.65
CA TYR A 178 -14.72 -15.04 0.66
C TYR A 178 -16.15 -14.83 1.18
N ASP A 179 -16.59 -15.69 2.10
CA ASP A 179 -17.74 -15.40 2.94
C ASP A 179 -17.30 -14.42 4.04
N PRO A 180 -17.91 -13.21 4.14
CA PRO A 180 -17.53 -12.23 5.15
C PRO A 180 -17.55 -12.79 6.57
N GLY A 181 -16.55 -12.44 7.36
CA GLY A 181 -16.29 -12.92 8.72
C GLY A 181 -15.53 -14.24 8.78
N THR A 182 -15.20 -14.87 7.64
CA THR A 182 -14.59 -16.21 7.60
C THR A 182 -13.33 -16.28 6.72
N GLN A 183 -12.71 -17.46 6.68
CA GLN A 183 -11.67 -17.82 5.69
C GLN A 183 -12.20 -18.75 4.59
N ASN A 184 -13.51 -18.98 4.54
CA ASN A 184 -14.12 -19.85 3.55
C ASN A 184 -14.34 -19.07 2.25
N PHE A 185 -14.05 -19.70 1.13
CA PHE A 185 -14.46 -19.18 -0.18
C PHE A 185 -15.96 -19.31 -0.39
N ASP A 186 -16.52 -18.45 -1.22
CA ASP A 186 -17.96 -18.27 -1.49
C ASP A 186 -18.77 -19.58 -1.42
N THR A 187 -19.59 -19.69 -0.37
CA THR A 187 -20.55 -20.78 -0.16
C THR A 187 -21.96 -20.43 -0.61
N SER A 188 -22.19 -19.21 -1.12
CA SER A 188 -23.49 -18.80 -1.66
C SER A 188 -23.89 -19.62 -2.88
N SER A 189 -25.15 -19.51 -3.30
CA SER A 189 -25.66 -20.16 -4.52
C SER A 189 -24.91 -19.76 -5.80
N LYS A 190 -24.18 -18.62 -5.79
CA LYS A 190 -23.40 -18.15 -6.93
C LYS A 190 -22.08 -18.91 -7.11
N GLN A 191 -21.56 -19.53 -6.04
CA GLN A 191 -20.34 -20.36 -6.04
C GLN A 191 -19.23 -19.74 -6.90
N ARG A 192 -18.85 -18.48 -6.62
CA ARG A 192 -17.78 -17.79 -7.34
C ARG A 192 -16.48 -18.57 -7.18
N ALA A 193 -15.74 -18.72 -8.29
CA ALA A 193 -14.40 -19.28 -8.24
C ALA A 193 -13.44 -18.30 -7.54
N PRO A 194 -12.49 -18.79 -6.73
CA PRO A 194 -11.43 -17.94 -6.19
C PRO A 194 -10.64 -17.23 -7.31
N ALA A 195 -10.27 -15.96 -7.11
CA ALA A 195 -9.59 -15.11 -8.07
C ALA A 195 -8.68 -14.05 -7.41
N TYR A 196 -7.72 -13.56 -8.19
CA TYR A 196 -6.82 -12.46 -7.86
C TYR A 196 -7.35 -11.15 -8.44
N THR A 197 -8.43 -10.65 -7.85
CA THR A 197 -9.11 -9.42 -8.29
C THR A 197 -8.35 -8.16 -7.90
N ASP A 198 -7.71 -8.18 -6.73
CA ASP A 198 -7.04 -7.03 -6.12
C ASP A 198 -5.55 -7.03 -6.44
N ARG A 199 -5.07 -6.02 -7.16
CA ARG A 199 -3.74 -6.04 -7.82
C ARG A 199 -2.97 -4.75 -7.63
N ILE A 200 -1.64 -4.82 -7.72
CA ILE A 200 -0.75 -3.65 -7.68
C ILE A 200 0.22 -3.75 -8.85
N LEU A 201 -0.02 -2.92 -9.85
CA LEU A 201 0.86 -2.75 -11.00
C LEU A 201 1.76 -1.52 -10.78
N PHE A 202 2.97 -1.57 -11.29
CA PHE A 202 3.90 -0.46 -11.22
C PHE A 202 4.62 -0.22 -12.54
N LYS A 203 4.97 1.03 -12.78
CA LYS A 203 5.69 1.48 -13.97
C LYS A 203 6.70 2.54 -13.58
N GLN A 204 7.89 2.44 -14.16
CA GLN A 204 8.91 3.46 -14.06
C GLN A 204 9.15 4.07 -15.43
N ARG A 205 9.21 5.40 -15.51
CA ARG A 205 9.61 6.11 -16.72
C ARG A 205 11.06 5.77 -17.06
N ASN A 206 11.28 5.33 -18.29
CA ASN A 206 12.60 4.96 -18.74
C ASN A 206 13.44 6.21 -19.02
N HIS A 207 14.32 6.55 -18.08
CA HIS A 207 15.26 7.66 -18.20
C HIS A 207 16.61 7.15 -18.69
N ARG A 208 16.65 6.72 -19.96
CA ARG A 208 17.93 6.45 -20.62
C ARG A 208 18.59 7.77 -20.96
N ARG A 209 19.83 7.98 -20.50
CA ARG A 209 20.70 9.02 -21.08
C ARG A 209 21.08 8.60 -22.51
N LEU A 210 21.50 9.57 -23.33
CA LEU A 210 22.09 9.32 -24.66
C LEU A 210 23.28 8.34 -24.62
N SER A 211 23.93 8.20 -23.45
CA SER A 211 25.01 7.24 -23.17
C SER A 211 24.55 5.80 -22.90
N GLY A 212 23.23 5.52 -22.91
CA GLY A 212 22.68 4.17 -22.74
C GLY A 212 22.62 3.64 -21.30
N HIS A 213 23.26 4.29 -20.33
CA HIS A 213 23.26 3.89 -18.92
C HIS A 213 22.17 4.58 -18.09
N HIS A 214 21.53 3.82 -17.19
CA HIS A 214 20.63 4.33 -16.16
C HIS A 214 21.44 4.93 -15.01
N GLU A 215 21.04 6.12 -14.54
CA GLU A 215 21.69 6.80 -13.42
C GLU A 215 21.38 6.15 -12.06
N TYR A 216 20.24 5.46 -11.95
CA TYR A 216 19.79 4.79 -10.72
C TYR A 216 19.23 3.39 -11.03
N PRO A 217 19.23 2.46 -10.06
CA PRO A 217 18.59 1.17 -10.21
C PRO A 217 17.09 1.29 -10.56
N PRO A 218 16.52 0.27 -11.23
CA PRO A 218 15.09 0.24 -11.48
C PRO A 218 14.29 0.14 -10.19
N LEU A 219 13.01 0.52 -10.24
CA LEU A 219 12.01 0.35 -9.20
C LEU A 219 11.95 -1.14 -8.79
N GLN A 220 12.12 -1.41 -7.49
CA GLN A 220 12.13 -2.76 -6.95
C GLN A 220 10.90 -2.98 -6.08
N CYS A 221 10.17 -4.06 -6.30
CA CYS A 221 9.20 -4.55 -5.32
C CYS A 221 9.96 -5.38 -4.29
N LEU A 222 9.93 -4.96 -3.03
CA LEU A 222 10.56 -5.64 -1.91
C LEU A 222 9.65 -6.73 -1.32
N VAL A 223 8.35 -6.43 -1.22
CA VAL A 223 7.33 -7.33 -0.67
C VAL A 223 6.03 -7.11 -1.44
N TYR A 224 5.28 -8.20 -1.69
CA TYR A 224 3.95 -8.17 -2.28
C TYR A 224 3.10 -9.28 -1.67
N ASP A 225 2.07 -8.92 -0.89
CA ASP A 225 1.29 -9.86 -0.10
C ASP A 225 -0.17 -9.44 0.10
N SER A 226 -0.95 -10.33 0.70
CA SER A 226 -2.33 -10.09 1.13
C SER A 226 -2.43 -10.07 2.66
N VAL A 227 -3.58 -9.63 3.19
CA VAL A 227 -3.85 -9.61 4.63
C VAL A 227 -4.98 -10.60 4.96
N PRO A 228 -4.68 -11.90 5.14
CA PRO A 228 -5.71 -12.91 5.36
C PRO A 228 -6.46 -12.73 6.68
N SER A 229 -5.84 -12.13 7.70
CA SER A 229 -6.46 -11.90 9.02
C SER A 229 -7.66 -10.95 8.98
N ILE A 230 -7.74 -10.09 7.97
CA ILE A 230 -8.89 -9.21 7.76
C ILE A 230 -9.99 -9.99 7.04
N THR A 231 -11.15 -10.10 7.69
CA THR A 231 -12.28 -10.91 7.21
C THR A 231 -13.57 -10.10 7.06
N THR A 232 -13.58 -8.79 7.32
CA THR A 232 -14.82 -7.99 7.29
C THR A 232 -15.44 -7.87 5.91
N SER A 233 -14.64 -8.01 4.84
CA SER A 233 -15.05 -8.00 3.44
C SER A 233 -14.93 -9.41 2.84
N ASP A 234 -15.60 -9.62 1.71
CA ASP A 234 -15.38 -10.79 0.84
C ASP A 234 -14.08 -10.70 0.02
N HIS A 235 -13.38 -9.56 0.10
CA HIS A 235 -12.02 -9.37 -0.40
C HIS A 235 -10.98 -9.27 0.73
N LYS A 236 -9.81 -9.84 0.50
CA LYS A 236 -8.62 -9.63 1.34
C LYS A 236 -7.85 -8.39 0.86
N PRO A 237 -7.43 -7.49 1.77
CA PRO A 237 -6.53 -6.39 1.40
C PRO A 237 -5.24 -6.93 0.77
N VAL A 238 -4.74 -6.22 -0.23
CA VAL A 238 -3.47 -6.51 -0.92
C VAL A 238 -2.54 -5.33 -0.75
N TRP A 239 -1.26 -5.60 -0.52
CA TRP A 239 -0.27 -4.56 -0.30
C TRP A 239 1.09 -4.92 -0.86
N GLY A 240 1.91 -3.91 -1.14
CA GLY A 240 3.30 -4.09 -1.49
C GLY A 240 4.18 -2.92 -1.05
N VAL A 241 5.46 -3.21 -0.84
CA VAL A 241 6.49 -2.21 -0.53
C VAL A 241 7.48 -2.15 -1.67
N PHE A 242 7.76 -0.92 -2.11
CA PHE A 242 8.60 -0.66 -3.26
C PHE A 242 9.75 0.26 -2.88
N LYS A 243 10.93 -0.02 -3.44
CA LYS A 243 12.13 0.79 -3.28
C LYS A 243 12.46 1.50 -4.58
N THR A 244 12.67 2.80 -4.48
CA THR A 244 12.99 3.67 -5.61
C THR A 244 14.05 4.71 -5.25
N TYR A 245 14.44 5.53 -6.23
CA TYR A 245 15.48 6.54 -6.08
C TYR A 245 14.99 7.94 -6.48
N LEU A 246 15.32 8.91 -5.63
CA LEU A 246 15.04 10.33 -5.85
C LEU A 246 16.14 11.01 -6.66
N ARG A 247 15.74 12.03 -7.42
CA ARG A 247 16.64 12.93 -8.12
C ARG A 247 16.51 14.34 -7.56
N PRO A 248 17.59 15.14 -7.58
CA PRO A 248 17.48 16.56 -7.28
C PRO A 248 16.41 17.22 -8.16
N GLY A 249 15.53 17.98 -7.53
CA GLY A 249 14.50 18.77 -8.18
C GLY A 249 14.93 20.22 -8.39
N LEU A 250 13.97 21.04 -8.79
CA LEU A 250 14.09 22.49 -8.95
C LEU A 250 12.92 23.17 -8.22
N ASP A 251 13.17 24.33 -7.63
CA ASP A 251 12.14 25.07 -6.88
C ASP A 251 11.19 25.88 -7.78
N ASN A 252 11.27 25.72 -9.09
CA ASN A 252 10.41 26.43 -10.06
C ASN A 252 9.03 25.77 -10.24
N ILE A 253 8.60 24.96 -9.27
CA ILE A 253 7.30 24.30 -9.22
C ILE A 253 6.53 24.78 -7.98
N PRO A 254 5.19 24.73 -7.99
CA PRO A 254 4.41 24.99 -6.78
C PRO A 254 4.81 24.03 -5.66
N LEU A 255 5.30 24.60 -4.55
CA LEU A 255 5.71 23.82 -3.38
C LEU A 255 4.51 23.64 -2.45
N ALA A 256 4.38 22.44 -1.87
CA ALA A 256 3.43 22.23 -0.78
C ALA A 256 3.82 23.01 0.49
N ALA A 257 5.10 23.28 0.70
CA ALA A 257 5.61 24.16 1.77
C ALA A 257 5.04 23.90 3.18
N GLY A 258 4.85 22.62 3.54
CA GLY A 258 4.31 22.22 4.84
C GLY A 258 2.78 22.20 4.92
N LEU A 259 2.06 22.29 3.81
CA LEU A 259 0.62 22.04 3.74
C LEU A 259 0.32 20.55 3.95
N PHE A 260 -0.59 20.24 4.85
CA PHE A 260 -1.14 18.92 5.11
C PHE A 260 -2.51 19.01 5.80
N ASN A 261 -3.25 17.90 5.86
CA ASN A 261 -4.54 17.88 6.56
C ASN A 261 -4.32 17.87 8.09
N ARG A 262 -4.33 19.07 8.69
CA ARG A 262 -4.09 19.27 10.12
C ARG A 262 -5.20 18.69 11.01
N ASP A 263 -6.45 18.70 10.55
CA ASP A 263 -7.59 18.23 11.35
C ASP A 263 -7.54 16.71 11.52
N VAL A 264 -7.26 15.98 10.44
CA VAL A 264 -7.04 14.53 10.49
C VAL A 264 -5.86 14.19 11.39
N TYR A 265 -4.75 14.94 11.30
CA TYR A 265 -3.57 14.76 12.17
C TYR A 265 -3.91 14.90 13.65
N LEU A 266 -4.60 15.98 14.04
CA LEU A 266 -4.97 16.23 15.43
C LEU A 266 -5.97 15.22 15.97
N GLU A 267 -6.99 14.85 15.18
CA GLU A 267 -7.99 13.89 15.61
C GLU A 267 -7.38 12.48 15.77
N GLY A 268 -6.46 12.09 14.87
CA GLY A 268 -5.69 10.85 15.02
C GLY A 268 -4.89 10.81 16.33
N LEU A 269 -4.21 11.90 16.69
CA LEU A 269 -3.48 11.99 17.97
C LEU A 269 -4.40 11.91 19.18
N LYS A 270 -5.56 12.55 19.11
CA LYS A 270 -6.57 12.52 20.17
C LYS A 270 -7.11 11.11 20.39
N ARG A 271 -7.43 10.36 19.33
CA ARG A 271 -7.88 8.96 19.43
C ARG A 271 -6.80 8.06 20.04
N ARG A 272 -5.54 8.20 19.58
CA ARG A 272 -4.39 7.50 20.20
C ARG A 272 -4.27 7.77 21.70
N ALA A 273 -4.36 9.04 22.11
CA ALA A 273 -4.25 9.43 23.51
C ALA A 273 -5.37 8.80 24.36
N ALA A 274 -6.61 8.82 23.87
CA ALA A 274 -7.74 8.19 24.54
C ALA A 274 -7.54 6.67 24.73
N THR A 275 -7.07 5.98 23.70
CA THR A 275 -6.77 4.54 23.76
C THR A 275 -5.65 4.23 24.77
N MET A 276 -4.61 5.06 24.83
CA MET A 276 -3.53 4.91 25.82
C MET A 276 -3.98 5.21 27.25
N CYS A 277 -4.90 6.16 27.45
CA CYS A 277 -5.50 6.45 28.76
C CYS A 277 -6.41 5.30 29.23
N ASN A 278 -7.20 4.71 28.34
CA ASN A 278 -8.06 3.57 28.67
C ASN A 278 -7.27 2.28 28.94
N ALA A 279 -6.10 2.10 28.31
CA ALA A 279 -5.17 1.02 28.64
C ALA A 279 -4.49 1.22 30.02
N LYS A 280 -4.44 2.46 30.52
CA LYS A 280 -3.89 2.84 31.83
C LYS A 280 -4.98 2.92 32.91
N GLY A 281 -5.76 1.84 33.06
CA GLY A 281 -6.44 1.52 34.33
C GLY A 281 -5.48 1.37 35.53
N ALA A 282 -4.17 1.56 35.34
CA ALA A 282 -3.20 1.85 36.39
C ALA A 282 -2.61 3.27 36.19
N SER A 283 -3.11 4.21 37.00
CA SER A 283 -2.53 5.49 37.46
C SER A 283 -1.23 5.99 36.82
N THR A 284 -1.22 7.20 36.26
CA THR A 284 -0.76 8.41 36.99
C THR A 284 -1.14 9.67 36.21
N VAL A 285 -1.76 10.61 36.91
CA VAL A 285 -1.99 11.99 36.49
C VAL A 285 -0.65 12.69 36.33
N CYS A 286 -0.44 13.38 35.20
CA CYS A 286 0.50 14.49 35.14
C CYS A 286 -0.21 15.68 34.50
N SER A 287 -0.65 16.59 35.37
CA SER A 287 -1.08 17.93 35.06
C SER A 287 0.08 18.73 34.46
N VAL A 288 -0.16 19.38 33.32
CA VAL A 288 0.76 20.38 32.77
C VAL A 288 0.28 21.76 33.25
N GLN A 289 1.11 22.42 34.06
CA GLN A 289 1.22 23.88 34.13
C GLN A 289 2.39 24.30 33.24
#